data_AF-A0A7S4RWF0-F1
#
_entry.id   AF-A0A7S4RWF0-F1
#
_cell.length_a   1.000
_cell.length_b   1.000
_cell.length_c   1.000
_cell.angle_alpha   90.00
_cell.angle_beta   90.00
_cell.angle_gamma   90.00
#
_symmetry.space_group_name_H-M   'P 1'
#
loop_
_entity.id
_entity.type
_entity.pdbx_description
1 polymer ?
#
loop_
_entity_poly.entity_id
_entity_poly.type
_entity_poly.pdbx_seq_one_letter_code
_entity_poly.pdbx_strand_id
1 'polypeptide(L)'
;MAADVACAVCLISRDLVAMPCCPTEGSSTQFCFRCIELICQHGGGTGKCPKCRKHIVIKNGAVALNTEQMRCIMCRQMRIITENRMCDACNVGCRRPLLYECERCHRRQRIPHPMYRYQPSPQEYCNSSWACHQGCGDYTRWRVVPEDVQHVPPQDAPESWGLLESQLVRVREQRQREEEQGTRPEGRPEGRPGGCVLS
;
A
#
# COMPACT_ATOMS: atom_id res chain seq x y z
N MET A 1 -31.25 -9.86 -17.58
CA MET A 1 -29.97 -10.21 -18.22
C MET A 1 -28.92 -10.22 -17.12
N ALA A 2 -28.39 -11.39 -16.74
CA ALA A 2 -27.31 -11.44 -15.75
C ALA A 2 -26.05 -10.90 -16.42
N ALA A 3 -25.48 -9.82 -15.89
CA ALA A 3 -24.22 -9.28 -16.36
C ALA A 3 -23.15 -10.38 -16.27
N ASP A 4 -22.41 -10.56 -17.36
CA ASP A 4 -21.31 -11.53 -17.46
C ASP A 4 -20.17 -11.03 -16.54
N VAL A 5 -20.08 -11.59 -15.33
CA VAL A 5 -19.13 -11.10 -14.31
C VAL A 5 -17.74 -11.61 -14.66
N ALA A 6 -16.80 -10.69 -14.90
CA ALA A 6 -15.39 -10.99 -15.12
C ALA A 6 -14.55 -10.59 -13.89
N CYS A 7 -13.32 -11.12 -13.81
CA CYS A 7 -12.37 -10.76 -12.76
C CYS A 7 -12.07 -9.25 -12.79
N ALA A 8 -12.28 -8.56 -11.66
CA ALA A 8 -12.08 -7.11 -11.52
C ALA A 8 -10.61 -6.65 -11.59
N VAL A 9 -9.65 -7.58 -11.67
CA VAL A 9 -8.21 -7.27 -11.79
C VAL A 9 -7.75 -7.39 -13.24
N CYS A 10 -7.96 -8.54 -13.89
CA CYS A 10 -7.51 -8.74 -15.27
C CYS A 10 -8.55 -8.38 -16.32
N LEU A 11 -9.82 -8.30 -15.94
CA LEU A 11 -10.97 -8.06 -16.84
C LEU A 11 -11.14 -9.11 -17.95
N ILE A 12 -10.50 -10.28 -17.80
CA ILE A 12 -10.47 -11.36 -18.82
C ILE A 12 -11.11 -12.63 -18.28
N SER A 13 -10.61 -13.14 -17.15
CA SER A 13 -11.01 -14.44 -16.61
C SER A 13 -12.43 -14.42 -16.07
N ARG A 14 -13.18 -15.49 -16.37
CA ARG A 14 -14.52 -15.79 -15.84
C ARG A 14 -14.51 -16.91 -14.80
N ASP A 15 -13.37 -17.59 -14.65
CA ASP A 15 -13.13 -18.54 -13.57
C ASP A 15 -12.81 -17.77 -12.29
N LEU A 16 -13.84 -17.59 -11.46
CA LEU A 16 -13.80 -16.73 -10.28
C LEU A 16 -13.66 -17.58 -9.01
N VAL A 17 -12.85 -17.09 -8.07
CA VAL A 17 -12.63 -17.74 -6.79
C VAL A 17 -13.45 -17.07 -5.69
N ALA A 18 -14.06 -17.87 -4.83
CA ALA A 18 -14.72 -17.36 -3.63
C ALA A 18 -13.66 -16.81 -2.65
N MET A 19 -13.80 -15.54 -2.27
CA MET A 19 -12.87 -14.90 -1.34
C MET A 19 -13.32 -15.15 0.10
N PRO A 20 -12.45 -15.67 0.99
CA PRO A 20 -12.83 -15.99 2.38
C PRO A 20 -13.07 -14.73 3.25
N CYS A 21 -12.61 -13.57 2.77
CA CYS A 21 -12.65 -12.30 3.49
C CYS A 21 -13.89 -11.45 3.18
N CYS A 22 -14.54 -11.70 2.05
CA CYS A 22 -15.63 -10.91 1.48
C CYS A 22 -16.58 -11.86 0.77
N PRO A 23 -17.70 -12.25 1.40
CA PRO A 23 -18.69 -13.11 0.77
C PRO A 23 -19.18 -12.52 -0.55
N THR A 24 -19.44 -13.41 -1.50
CA THR A 24 -19.79 -13.12 -2.90
C THR A 24 -21.26 -12.80 -3.13
N GLU A 25 -22.14 -12.99 -2.13
CA GLU A 25 -23.57 -12.70 -2.28
C GLU A 25 -23.79 -11.21 -2.59
N GLY A 26 -24.24 -10.93 -3.82
CA GLY A 26 -24.50 -9.57 -4.32
C GLY A 26 -23.26 -8.72 -4.65
N SER A 27 -22.04 -9.25 -4.55
CA SER A 27 -20.83 -8.47 -4.85
C SER A 27 -20.57 -8.38 -6.35
N SER A 28 -20.62 -7.16 -6.90
CA SER A 28 -20.23 -6.86 -8.29
C SER A 28 -18.73 -7.02 -8.56
N THR A 29 -17.91 -7.11 -7.50
CA THR A 29 -16.46 -7.27 -7.59
C THR A 29 -16.07 -8.70 -7.25
N GLN A 30 -15.48 -9.41 -8.22
CA GLN A 30 -14.99 -10.78 -8.10
C GLN A 30 -13.59 -10.93 -8.70
N PHE A 31 -12.87 -12.01 -8.37
CA PHE A 31 -11.46 -12.18 -8.75
C PHE A 31 -11.19 -13.61 -9.25
N CYS A 32 -10.30 -13.77 -10.22
CA CYS A 32 -9.81 -15.09 -10.59
C CYS A 32 -8.63 -15.53 -9.70
N PHE A 33 -8.45 -16.84 -9.57
CA PHE A 33 -7.40 -17.41 -8.74
C PHE A 33 -6.00 -16.91 -9.13
N ARG A 34 -5.70 -16.86 -10.43
CA ARG A 34 -4.39 -16.44 -10.93
C ARG A 34 -4.02 -15.01 -10.54
N CYS A 35 -4.97 -14.07 -10.57
CA CYS A 35 -4.73 -12.70 -10.11
C CYS A 35 -4.41 -12.66 -8.62
N ILE A 36 -5.15 -13.42 -7.81
CA ILE A 36 -4.91 -13.50 -6.36
C ILE A 36 -3.55 -14.14 -6.07
N GLU A 37 -3.17 -15.17 -6.81
CA GLU A 37 -1.86 -15.80 -6.72
C GLU A 37 -0.73 -14.83 -7.01
N LEU A 38 -0.81 -14.07 -8.11
CA LEU A 38 0.18 -13.04 -8.43
C LEU A 38 0.27 -11.97 -7.33
N ILE A 39 -0.86 -11.57 -6.74
CA ILE A 39 -0.88 -10.61 -5.62
C ILE A 39 -0.15 -11.19 -4.39
N CYS A 40 -0.38 -12.46 -4.06
CA CYS A 40 0.32 -13.12 -2.96
C CYS A 40 1.82 -13.28 -3.25
N GLN A 41 2.20 -13.64 -4.48
CA GLN A 41 3.60 -13.79 -4.90
C GLN A 41 4.35 -12.46 -4.80
N HIS A 42 3.80 -11.36 -5.32
CA HIS A 42 4.39 -10.03 -5.17
C HIS A 42 4.46 -9.53 -3.71
N GLY A 43 3.65 -10.11 -2.83
CA GLY A 43 3.66 -9.85 -1.39
C GLY A 43 4.58 -10.76 -0.57
N GLY A 44 5.46 -11.54 -1.21
CA GLY A 44 6.35 -12.47 -0.50
C GLY A 44 5.64 -13.70 0.07
N GLY A 45 4.51 -14.08 -0.52
CA GLY A 45 3.66 -15.20 -0.08
C GLY A 45 2.38 -14.76 0.63
N THR A 46 2.30 -13.51 1.12
CA THR A 46 1.09 -12.92 1.72
C THR A 46 0.63 -11.71 0.93
N GLY A 47 -0.57 -11.77 0.36
CA GLY A 47 -1.20 -10.69 -0.38
C GLY A 47 -2.21 -9.90 0.46
N LYS A 48 -2.70 -8.78 -0.08
CA LYS A 48 -3.89 -8.09 0.44
C LYS A 48 -5.06 -8.29 -0.52
N CYS A 49 -6.23 -8.64 0.00
CA CYS A 49 -7.46 -8.68 -0.80
C CYS A 49 -7.67 -7.34 -1.52
N PRO A 50 -7.87 -7.32 -2.86
CA PRO A 50 -8.09 -6.08 -3.60
C PRO A 50 -9.33 -5.31 -3.13
N LYS A 51 -10.34 -6.01 -2.57
CA LYS A 51 -11.59 -5.41 -2.09
C LYS A 51 -11.49 -4.86 -0.67
N CYS A 52 -11.14 -5.69 0.31
CA CYS A 52 -11.17 -5.31 1.74
C CYS A 52 -9.80 -5.16 2.40
N ARG A 53 -8.73 -5.36 1.63
CA ARG A 53 -7.33 -5.20 2.10
C ARG A 53 -6.90 -6.15 3.22
N LYS A 54 -7.74 -7.08 3.68
CA LYS A 54 -7.36 -8.16 4.62
C LYS A 54 -6.24 -9.01 4.02
N HIS A 55 -5.34 -9.48 4.87
CA HIS A 55 -4.23 -10.34 4.45
C HIS A 55 -4.75 -11.72 4.04
N ILE A 56 -4.28 -12.19 2.89
CA ILE A 56 -4.65 -13.46 2.29
C ILE A 56 -3.39 -14.22 1.89
N VAL A 57 -3.48 -15.54 1.90
CA VAL A 57 -2.42 -16.48 1.51
C VAL A 57 -3.02 -17.58 0.65
N ILE A 58 -2.19 -18.23 -0.15
CA ILE A 58 -2.58 -19.47 -0.83
C ILE A 58 -2.06 -20.65 -0.01
N LYS A 59 -2.99 -21.51 0.42
CA LYS A 59 -2.69 -22.75 1.14
C LYS A 59 -3.44 -23.89 0.46
N ASN A 60 -2.74 -24.97 0.13
CA ASN A 60 -3.32 -26.16 -0.50
C ASN A 60 -4.16 -25.85 -1.76
N GLY A 61 -3.70 -24.91 -2.59
CA GLY A 61 -4.41 -24.52 -3.82
C GLY A 61 -5.65 -23.65 -3.61
N ALA A 62 -5.93 -23.17 -2.39
CA ALA A 62 -7.07 -22.32 -2.10
C ALA A 62 -6.66 -21.00 -1.45
N VAL A 63 -7.47 -19.96 -1.66
CA VAL A 63 -7.29 -18.65 -1.01
C VAL A 63 -7.79 -18.73 0.43
N ALA A 64 -6.93 -18.43 1.39
CA ALA A 64 -7.25 -18.41 2.81
C ALA A 64 -6.95 -17.03 3.43
N LEU A 65 -7.65 -16.70 4.51
CA LEU A 65 -7.27 -15.56 5.36
C LEU A 65 -5.95 -15.87 6.06
N ASN A 66 -5.01 -14.92 6.03
CA ASN A 66 -3.83 -15.01 6.86
C ASN A 66 -4.10 -14.35 8.21
N THR A 67 -4.21 -15.16 9.25
CA THR A 67 -4.37 -14.72 10.64
C THR A 67 -3.13 -15.01 11.49
N GLU A 68 -2.10 -15.64 10.90
CA GLU A 68 -0.88 -15.99 11.62
C GLU A 68 -0.09 -14.73 11.95
N GLN A 69 0.18 -14.52 13.23
CA GLN A 69 0.96 -13.40 13.72
C GLN A 69 2.32 -13.89 14.19
N MET A 70 3.36 -13.19 13.77
CA MET A 70 4.73 -13.37 14.25
C MET A 70 5.31 -12.03 14.69
N ARG A 71 6.41 -12.07 15.43
CA ARG A 71 7.12 -10.87 15.87
C ARG A 71 7.84 -10.23 14.68
N CYS A 72 7.45 -9.00 14.33
CA CYS A 72 8.14 -8.21 13.30
C CYS A 72 9.58 -7.88 13.75
N ILE A 73 10.58 -8.10 12.88
CA ILE A 73 11.97 -7.80 13.23
C ILE A 73 12.25 -6.31 13.43
N MET A 74 11.47 -5.44 12.78
CA MET A 74 11.63 -3.98 12.81
C MET A 74 10.94 -3.36 14.04
N CYS A 75 9.62 -3.46 14.15
CA CYS A 75 8.88 -2.84 15.24
C CYS A 75 8.74 -3.71 16.50
N ARG A 76 9.21 -4.97 16.46
CA ARG A 76 9.13 -5.95 17.57
C ARG A 76 7.71 -6.30 18.05
N GLN A 77 6.66 -5.86 17.37
CA GLN A 77 5.26 -6.17 17.68
C GLN A 77 4.79 -7.47 17.00
N MET A 78 3.80 -8.15 17.59
CA MET A 78 3.07 -9.26 16.96
C MET A 78 2.19 -8.74 15.84
N ARG A 79 2.47 -9.16 14.60
CA ARG A 79 1.80 -8.70 13.38
C ARG A 79 1.74 -9.82 12.36
N ILE A 80 0.88 -9.69 11.35
CA ILE A 80 0.97 -10.51 10.14
C ILE A 80 2.22 -10.08 9.38
N ILE A 81 3.09 -11.05 9.12
CA ILE A 81 4.35 -10.84 8.40
C ILE A 81 4.09 -11.05 6.92
N THR A 82 4.55 -10.11 6.10
CA THR A 82 4.37 -10.17 4.65
C THR A 82 5.65 -10.62 3.97
N GLU A 83 6.69 -9.81 4.06
CA GLU A 83 7.98 -10.02 3.40
C GLU A 83 9.14 -9.76 4.37
N ASN A 84 10.29 -10.42 4.17
CA ASN A 84 11.54 -10.15 4.90
C ASN A 84 11.42 -10.19 6.44
N ARG A 85 10.53 -11.05 6.98
CA ARG A 85 10.22 -11.13 8.43
C ARG A 85 9.71 -9.80 9.04
N MET A 86 9.18 -8.92 8.19
CA MET A 86 8.61 -7.63 8.58
C MET A 86 7.11 -7.59 8.32
N CYS A 87 6.40 -6.79 9.12
CA CYS A 87 5.01 -6.47 8.83
C CYS A 87 4.92 -5.52 7.64
N ASP A 88 3.75 -5.48 7.00
CA ASP A 88 3.48 -4.62 5.84
C ASP A 88 3.90 -3.15 6.03
N ALA A 89 3.53 -2.55 7.16
CA ALA A 89 3.88 -1.16 7.47
C ALA A 89 5.40 -0.95 7.57
N CYS A 90 6.13 -1.88 8.22
CA CYS A 90 7.59 -1.77 8.32
C CYS A 90 8.27 -1.99 6.96
N ASN A 91 7.74 -2.87 6.12
CA ASN A 91 8.21 -3.04 4.74
C ASN A 91 8.05 -1.74 3.93
N VAL A 92 6.91 -1.05 4.07
CA VAL A 92 6.70 0.27 3.44
C VAL A 92 7.75 1.29 3.92
N GLY A 93 7.93 1.41 5.24
CA GLY A 93 8.93 2.32 5.82
C GLY A 93 10.37 2.00 5.39
N CYS A 94 10.74 0.73 5.25
CA CYS A 94 12.07 0.32 4.82
C CYS A 94 12.34 0.66 3.35
N ARG A 95 11.34 0.51 2.48
CA ARG A 95 11.48 0.82 1.05
C ARG A 95 11.60 2.32 0.79
N ARG A 96 11.02 3.15 1.65
CA ARG A 96 11.06 4.62 1.55
C ARG A 96 11.27 5.28 2.92
N PRO A 97 12.49 5.20 3.49
CA PRO A 97 12.76 5.78 4.80
C PRO A 97 12.68 7.30 4.75
N LEU A 98 11.75 7.90 5.50
CA LEU A 98 11.59 9.35 5.60
C LEU A 98 12.56 9.94 6.61
N LEU A 99 12.81 11.24 6.47
CA LEU A 99 13.59 12.04 7.40
C LEU A 99 12.69 12.56 8.53
N TYR A 100 13.15 12.37 9.76
CA TYR A 100 12.45 12.79 10.97
C TYR A 100 13.31 13.73 11.80
N GLU A 101 12.67 14.69 12.44
CA GLU A 101 13.27 15.58 13.44
C GLU A 101 13.04 15.04 14.85
N CYS A 102 14.11 15.02 15.66
CA CYS A 102 14.07 14.61 17.05
C CYS A 102 13.49 15.70 17.95
N GLU A 103 12.57 15.34 18.84
CA GLU A 103 11.96 16.27 19.81
C GLU A 103 12.97 16.90 20.78
N ARG A 104 13.98 16.13 21.20
CA ARG A 104 14.94 16.55 22.25
C ARG A 104 16.13 17.35 21.72
N CYS A 105 16.74 16.90 20.62
CA CYS A 105 17.98 17.51 20.11
C CYS A 105 17.81 18.19 18.75
N HIS A 106 16.63 18.12 18.14
CA HIS A 106 16.30 18.68 16.82
C HIS A 106 17.18 18.20 15.65
N ARG A 107 18.06 17.22 15.88
CA ARG A 107 18.80 16.55 14.82
C ARG A 107 17.86 15.67 14.00
N ARG A 108 18.22 15.50 12.73
CA ARG A 108 17.41 14.77 11.75
C ARG A 108 17.98 13.37 11.52
N GLN A 109 17.12 12.36 11.42
CA GLN A 109 17.50 10.97 11.19
C GLN A 109 16.53 10.32 10.19
N ARG A 110 17.04 9.53 9.23
CA ARG A 110 16.18 8.64 8.44
C ARG A 110 15.78 7.44 9.29
N ILE A 111 14.48 7.19 9.41
CA ILE A 111 13.95 6.09 10.23
C ILE A 111 13.24 5.09 9.29
N PRO A 112 13.68 3.82 9.21
CA PRO A 112 13.11 2.81 8.32
C PRO A 112 11.79 2.20 8.84
N HIS A 113 11.28 2.73 9.95
CA HIS A 113 9.96 2.41 10.52
C HIS A 113 9.03 3.61 10.28
N PRO A 114 7.78 3.40 9.81
CA PRO A 114 6.86 4.49 9.48
C PRO A 114 6.31 5.20 10.73
N MET A 115 7.15 5.99 11.40
CA MET A 115 6.78 6.72 12.62
C MET A 115 5.64 7.73 12.38
N TYR A 116 5.40 8.13 11.13
CA TYR A 116 4.28 8.99 10.74
C TYR A 116 2.92 8.41 11.11
N ARG A 117 2.79 7.08 11.20
CA ARG A 117 1.53 6.41 11.58
C ARG A 117 1.13 6.67 13.03
N TYR A 118 2.05 7.20 13.84
CA TYR A 118 1.82 7.55 15.24
C TYR A 118 1.79 9.06 15.48
N GLN A 119 1.78 9.88 14.42
CA GLN A 119 1.69 11.34 14.50
C GLN A 119 0.24 11.80 14.33
N PRO A 120 -0.32 12.56 15.28
CA PRO A 120 -1.68 13.10 15.15
C PRO A 120 -1.82 14.03 13.94
N SER A 121 -0.82 14.88 13.68
CA SER A 121 -0.72 15.74 12.50
C SER A 121 0.72 15.84 11.98
N PRO A 122 0.95 16.34 10.76
CA PRO A 122 2.29 16.54 10.23
C PRO A 122 3.16 17.49 11.08
N GLN A 123 2.53 18.40 11.83
CA GLN A 123 3.21 19.40 12.65
C GLN A 123 3.54 18.90 14.07
N GLU A 124 3.03 17.75 14.48
CA GLU A 124 3.19 17.20 15.83
C GLU A 124 4.20 16.07 15.90
N TYR A 125 4.85 15.92 17.06
CA TYR A 125 5.68 14.76 17.34
C TYR A 125 4.82 13.50 17.57
N CYS A 126 5.34 12.34 17.18
CA CYS A 126 4.64 11.07 17.30
C CYS A 126 4.43 10.64 18.76
N ASN A 127 3.36 9.90 19.03
CA ASN A 127 3.04 9.38 20.37
C ASN A 127 3.85 8.14 20.77
N SER A 128 4.65 7.60 19.85
CA SER A 128 5.56 6.48 20.10
C SER A 128 7.01 6.96 20.07
N SER A 129 7.91 6.28 20.79
CA SER A 129 9.33 6.64 20.77
C SER A 129 10.14 5.77 19.81
N TRP A 130 11.26 6.32 19.33
CA TRP A 130 12.29 5.60 18.57
C TRP A 130 13.69 6.10 18.96
N ALA A 131 14.71 5.26 18.76
CA ALA A 131 16.08 5.55 19.14
C ALA A 131 16.70 6.69 18.30
N CYS A 132 17.32 7.65 18.99
CA CYS A 132 18.07 8.75 18.38
C CYS A 132 19.57 8.44 18.39
N HIS A 133 20.10 8.08 17.21
CA HIS A 133 21.52 7.80 17.03
C HIS A 133 22.34 9.04 16.65
N GLN A 134 21.67 10.19 16.45
CA GLN A 134 22.31 11.41 15.97
C GLN A 134 22.79 12.33 17.08
N GLY A 135 22.26 12.21 18.31
CA GLY A 135 22.63 13.12 19.40
C GLY A 135 22.29 12.59 20.78
N CYS A 136 21.03 12.22 21.02
CA CYS A 136 20.61 11.83 22.37
C CYS A 136 21.20 10.50 22.85
N GLY A 137 21.44 9.54 21.94
CA GLY A 137 21.84 8.18 22.32
C GLY A 137 20.74 7.39 23.06
N ASP A 138 19.49 7.83 22.94
CA ASP A 138 18.34 7.36 23.73
C ASP A 138 17.04 7.46 22.90
N TYR A 139 15.95 6.92 23.41
CA TYR A 139 14.62 6.99 22.82
C TYR A 139 14.00 8.39 22.99
N THR A 140 13.30 8.83 21.94
CA THR A 140 12.64 10.15 21.88
C THR A 140 11.48 10.09 20.91
N ARG A 141 10.69 11.17 20.83
CA ARG A 141 9.63 11.31 19.84
C ARG A 141 10.15 12.02 18.59
N TRP A 142 9.44 11.81 17.50
CA TRP A 142 9.88 12.16 16.16
C TRP A 142 8.74 12.77 15.36
N ARG A 143 9.07 13.72 14.51
CA ARG A 143 8.13 14.33 13.56
C ARG A 143 8.72 14.22 12.16
N VAL A 144 7.94 13.76 11.17
CA VAL A 144 8.38 13.85 9.76
C VAL A 144 8.72 15.30 9.45
N VAL A 145 9.89 15.55 8.86
CA VAL A 145 10.25 16.93 8.48
C VAL A 145 9.28 17.43 7.39
N PRO A 146 8.90 18.72 7.37
CA PRO A 146 7.90 19.24 6.43
C PRO A 146 8.16 18.86 4.96
N GLU A 147 9.43 18.79 4.57
CA GLU A 147 9.88 18.46 3.21
C GLU A 147 9.51 17.03 2.79
N ASP A 148 9.46 16.10 3.74
CA ASP A 148 9.19 14.67 3.52
C ASP A 148 7.71 14.29 3.72
N VAL A 149 6.85 15.21 4.21
CA VAL A 149 5.42 14.94 4.42
C VAL A 149 4.73 14.48 3.14
N GLN A 150 5.05 15.12 2.01
CA GLN A 150 4.52 14.77 0.68
C GLN A 150 4.94 13.38 0.18
N HIS A 151 5.95 12.77 0.80
CA HIS A 151 6.44 11.44 0.45
C HIS A 151 5.76 10.32 1.26
N VAL A 152 4.96 10.67 2.27
CA VAL A 152 4.11 9.71 2.98
C VAL A 152 3.05 9.16 2.01
N PRO A 153 2.93 7.82 1.85
CA PRO A 153 1.90 7.24 0.99
C PRO A 153 0.51 7.65 1.48
N PRO A 154 -0.31 8.35 0.66
CA PRO A 154 -1.61 8.87 1.11
C PRO A 154 -2.56 7.79 1.65
N GLN A 155 -2.49 6.58 1.09
CA GLN A 155 -3.28 5.43 1.55
C GLN A 155 -2.81 4.78 2.87
N ASP A 156 -1.64 5.17 3.39
CA ASP A 156 -1.08 4.67 4.66
C ASP A 156 -0.89 5.79 5.71
N ALA A 157 -1.08 7.05 5.29
CA ALA A 157 -1.07 8.21 6.17
C ALA A 157 -2.22 8.13 7.18
N PRO A 158 -2.05 8.70 8.39
CA PRO A 158 -3.18 8.93 9.29
C PRO A 158 -4.27 9.76 8.59
N GLU A 159 -5.53 9.38 8.78
CA GLU A 159 -6.68 10.09 8.20
C GLU A 159 -6.68 11.58 8.56
N SER A 160 -6.27 11.91 9.79
CA SER A 160 -6.13 13.28 10.28
C SER A 160 -5.16 14.16 9.48
N TRP A 161 -4.31 13.59 8.64
CA TRP A 161 -3.42 14.35 7.76
C TRP A 161 -4.11 14.85 6.49
N GLY A 162 -5.29 14.31 6.13
CA GLY A 162 -6.07 14.72 4.96
C GLY A 162 -5.35 14.53 3.61
N LEU A 163 -4.31 13.68 3.56
CA LEU A 163 -3.49 13.51 2.37
C LEU A 163 -4.26 12.81 1.23
N LEU A 164 -5.13 11.87 1.55
CA LEU A 164 -5.90 11.13 0.55
C LEU A 164 -6.91 12.05 -0.15
N GLU A 165 -7.65 12.84 0.62
CA GLU A 165 -8.61 13.84 0.15
C GLU A 165 -7.92 14.89 -0.71
N SER A 166 -6.77 15.41 -0.23
CA SER A 166 -5.96 16.37 -0.97
C SER A 166 -5.47 15.80 -2.30
N GLN A 167 -5.08 14.52 -2.34
CA GLN A 167 -4.70 13.85 -3.57
C GLN A 167 -5.90 13.69 -4.52
N LEU A 168 -7.07 13.30 -4.02
CA LEU A 168 -8.29 13.17 -4.82
C LEU A 168 -8.73 14.51 -5.42
N VAL A 169 -8.61 15.61 -4.67
CA VAL A 169 -8.86 16.97 -5.18
C VAL A 169 -7.90 17.30 -6.32
N ARG A 170 -6.60 17.08 -6.15
CA ARG A 170 -5.60 17.32 -7.22
C ARG A 170 -5.87 16.51 -8.48
N VAL A 171 -6.29 15.24 -8.33
CA VAL A 171 -6.67 14.41 -9.49
C VAL A 171 -7.89 14.99 -10.20
N ARG A 172 -8.92 15.44 -9.47
CA ARG A 172 -10.11 16.06 -10.05
C ARG A 172 -9.75 17.35 -10.81
N GLU A 173 -8.95 18.21 -10.20
CA GLU A 173 -8.48 19.46 -10.85
C GLU A 173 -7.64 19.17 -12.10
N GLN A 174 -6.78 18.16 -12.06
CA GLN A 174 -6.02 17.74 -13.24
C GLN A 174 -6.94 17.28 -14.37
N ARG A 175 -7.95 16.47 -14.05
CA ARG A 175 -8.93 15.98 -15.04
C ARG A 175 -9.72 17.13 -15.67
N GLN A 176 -10.12 18.12 -14.87
CA GLN A 176 -10.79 19.32 -15.37
C GLN A 176 -9.88 20.11 -16.33
N ARG A 177 -8.60 20.29 -15.99
CA ARG A 177 -7.63 20.93 -16.88
C ARG A 177 -7.42 20.16 -18.19
N GLU A 178 -7.34 18.83 -18.14
CA GLU A 178 -7.24 17.96 -19.33
C GLU A 178 -8.45 18.11 -20.26
N GLU A 179 -9.65 18.22 -19.69
CA GLU A 179 -10.91 18.42 -20.43
C GLU A 179 -11.00 19.83 -21.04
N GLU A 180 -10.65 20.87 -20.29
CA GLU A 180 -10.62 22.27 -20.77
C GLU A 180 -9.58 22.49 -21.88
N GLN A 181 -8.45 21.78 -21.82
CA GLN A 181 -7.38 21.84 -22.81
C GLN A 181 -7.63 20.94 -24.03
N GLY A 182 -8.79 20.26 -24.11
CA GLY A 182 -9.14 19.37 -25.22
C GLY A 182 -8.16 18.20 -25.41
N THR A 183 -7.31 17.91 -24.43
CA THR A 183 -6.25 16.91 -24.54
C THR A 183 -6.83 15.56 -24.15
N ARG A 184 -7.58 14.94 -25.05
CA ARG A 184 -7.83 13.49 -24.97
C ARG A 184 -6.46 12.82 -24.98
N PRO A 185 -6.13 11.89 -24.08
CA PRO A 185 -4.98 11.03 -24.28
C PRO A 185 -5.20 10.28 -25.60
N GLU A 186 -4.42 10.64 -26.62
CA GLU A 186 -4.40 9.93 -27.89
C GLU A 186 -4.14 8.45 -27.63
N GLY A 187 -5.00 7.60 -28.19
CA GLY A 187 -4.69 6.22 -28.55
C GLY A 187 -4.09 5.34 -27.46
N ARG A 188 -4.93 4.49 -26.87
CA ARG A 188 -4.48 3.13 -26.54
C ARG A 188 -3.85 2.55 -27.82
N PRO A 189 -2.57 2.09 -27.84
CA PRO A 189 -2.02 1.51 -29.04
C PRO A 189 -2.84 0.26 -29.37
N GLU A 190 -3.66 0.35 -30.41
CA GLU A 190 -4.24 -0.80 -31.08
C GLU A 190 -3.10 -1.71 -31.52
N GLY A 191 -3.28 -3.01 -31.26
CA GLY A 191 -2.24 -4.02 -31.42
C GLY A 191 -1.60 -4.00 -32.80
N ARG A 192 -0.27 -4.02 -32.83
CA ARG A 192 0.46 -4.61 -33.95
C ARG A 192 0.73 -6.08 -33.60
N PRO A 193 0.32 -7.05 -34.44
CA PRO A 193 0.85 -8.39 -34.39
C PRO A 193 2.28 -8.33 -34.97
N GLY A 194 3.26 -8.07 -34.10
CA GLY A 194 4.67 -8.13 -34.45
C GLY A 194 5.14 -9.57 -34.35
N GLY A 195 5.17 -10.27 -35.49
CA GLY A 195 5.78 -11.57 -35.63
C GLY A 195 7.26 -11.53 -35.25
N CYS A 196 7.67 -12.48 -34.42
CA CYS A 196 9.07 -12.75 -34.13
C CYS A 196 9.65 -13.49 -35.33
N VAL A 197 10.47 -12.82 -36.15
CA VAL A 197 11.33 -13.50 -37.12
C VAL A 197 12.66 -13.75 -36.42
N LEU A 198 12.97 -15.04 -36.27
CA LEU A 198 14.26 -15.51 -35.78
C LEU A 198 15.35 -15.18 -36.80
N SER A 199 16.43 -14.55 -36.34
CA SER A 199 17.78 -14.64 -36.91
C SER A 199 18.79 -14.44 -35.78
#